data_AF-A0A2E9VMG2-F1
#
_entry.id   AF-A0A2E9VMG2-F1
#
_cell.length_a   1.000
_cell.length_b   1.000
_cell.length_c   1.000
_cell.angle_alpha   90.00
_cell.angle_beta   90.00
_cell.angle_gamma   90.00
#
_symmetry.space_group_name_H-M   'P 1'
#
loop_
_entity.id
_entity.type
_entity.pdbx_description
1 polymer ?
#
loop_
_entity_poly.entity_id
_entity_poly.type
_entity_poly.pdbx_seq_one_letter_code
_entity_poly.pdbx_strand_id
1 'polypeptide(L)'
;MWKELIEAITEQLNDHWIKLVTAAGFMIVGWYFGRRRERRNWTKREFLDRLNISLTYIEAGTLRIRTLIEKDGEEIFLNKHAAATIRKFADKTVPTKPIIPIPENDSWFFLNGVLNEISEKYSAGLIAAEAGLPVEKQQFLICLTNEADGAVRTRKIRAMVVRKSLLLNLPEDMPKLENPWHRTRWETLKCMAEAYEKSPFQFAEVEVMIPK
;
A
#
# COMPACT_ATOMS: atom_id res chain seq x y z
N MET A 1 -0.74 62.00 -12.18
CA MET A 1 -0.21 60.63 -12.40
C MET A 1 -0.05 59.81 -11.12
N TRP A 2 0.94 60.04 -10.24
CA TRP A 2 1.08 59.23 -9.00
C TRP A 2 -0.03 59.46 -7.97
N LYS A 3 -0.53 60.70 -7.83
CA LYS A 3 -1.63 61.02 -6.90
C LYS A 3 -2.95 60.39 -7.33
N GLU A 4 -3.29 60.48 -8.61
CA GLU A 4 -4.51 59.86 -9.18
C GLU A 4 -4.46 58.33 -9.10
N LEU A 5 -3.28 57.73 -9.25
CA LEU A 5 -3.11 56.28 -9.10
C LEU A 5 -3.27 55.84 -7.65
N ILE A 6 -2.78 56.64 -6.69
CA ILE A 6 -2.99 56.39 -5.26
C ILE A 6 -4.46 56.55 -4.89
N GLU A 7 -5.13 57.60 -5.37
CA GLU A 7 -6.55 57.85 -5.12
C GLU A 7 -7.43 56.72 -5.66
N ALA A 8 -7.22 56.31 -6.91
CA ALA A 8 -7.94 55.20 -7.53
C ALA A 8 -7.71 53.87 -6.79
N ILE A 9 -6.48 53.61 -6.32
CA ILE A 9 -6.17 52.42 -5.50
C ILE A 9 -6.87 52.50 -4.15
N THR A 10 -6.88 53.67 -3.47
CA THR A 10 -7.58 53.84 -2.19
C THR A 10 -9.09 53.71 -2.32
N GLU A 11 -9.67 54.18 -3.41
CA GLU A 11 -11.11 54.08 -3.68
C GLU A 11 -11.51 52.63 -3.94
N GLN A 12 -10.77 51.90 -4.80
CA GLN A 12 -10.96 50.46 -4.99
C GLN A 12 -10.72 49.64 -3.72
N LEU A 13 -9.74 50.03 -2.89
CA LEU A 13 -9.53 49.38 -1.59
C LEU A 13 -10.74 49.62 -0.68
N ASN A 14 -11.29 50.83 -0.61
CA ASN A 14 -12.43 51.12 0.25
C ASN A 14 -13.71 50.38 -0.18
N ASP A 15 -13.89 50.13 -1.47
CA ASP A 15 -15.06 49.39 -1.96
C ASP A 15 -14.95 47.87 -1.81
N HIS A 16 -13.72 47.34 -1.69
CA HIS A 16 -13.48 45.89 -1.70
C HIS A 16 -12.63 45.38 -0.52
N TRP A 17 -12.26 46.20 0.46
CA TRP A 17 -11.45 45.76 1.60
C TRP A 17 -12.13 44.65 2.39
N ILE A 18 -13.46 44.67 2.51
CA ILE A 18 -14.21 43.61 3.19
C ILE A 18 -14.02 42.28 2.46
N LYS A 19 -14.05 42.28 1.11
CA LYS A 19 -13.82 41.09 0.28
C LYS A 19 -12.38 40.59 0.39
N LEU A 20 -11.41 41.50 0.43
CA LEU A 20 -10.00 41.16 0.61
C LEU A 20 -9.71 40.58 1.99
N VAL A 21 -10.29 41.16 3.05
CA VAL A 21 -10.14 40.67 4.43
C VAL A 21 -10.83 39.32 4.61
N THR A 22 -12.03 39.12 4.04
CA THR A 22 -12.70 37.81 4.09
C THR A 22 -11.92 36.75 3.31
N ALA A 23 -11.43 37.05 2.11
CA ALA A 23 -10.59 36.14 1.34
C ALA A 23 -9.28 35.79 2.07
N ALA A 24 -8.61 36.78 2.66
CA ALA A 24 -7.44 36.58 3.50
C ALA A 24 -7.76 35.72 4.73
N GLY A 25 -8.92 35.96 5.37
CA GLY A 25 -9.41 35.15 6.48
C GLY A 25 -9.58 33.68 6.11
N PHE A 26 -10.26 33.39 4.99
CA PHE A 26 -10.43 32.03 4.50
C PHE A 26 -9.09 31.38 4.11
N MET A 27 -8.17 32.12 3.49
CA MET A 27 -6.82 31.63 3.19
C MET A 27 -6.03 31.29 4.45
N ILE A 28 -6.06 32.13 5.48
CA ILE A 28 -5.35 31.91 6.74
C ILE A 28 -5.93 30.70 7.47
N VAL A 29 -7.27 30.59 7.54
CA VAL A 29 -7.94 29.44 8.14
C VAL A 29 -7.58 28.16 7.37
N GLY A 30 -7.70 28.17 6.04
CA GLY A 30 -7.32 27.05 5.19
C GLY A 30 -5.87 26.63 5.36
N TRP A 31 -4.94 27.59 5.37
CA TRP A 31 -3.51 27.36 5.58
C TRP A 31 -3.22 26.78 6.97
N TYR A 32 -3.86 27.31 8.01
CA TYR A 32 -3.69 26.82 9.38
C TYR A 32 -4.18 25.37 9.51
N PHE A 33 -5.36 25.04 8.98
CA PHE A 33 -5.88 23.68 8.97
C PHE A 33 -5.03 22.73 8.13
N GLY A 34 -4.56 23.17 6.95
CA GLY A 34 -3.64 22.42 6.10
C GLY A 34 -2.33 22.11 6.80
N ARG A 35 -1.66 23.13 7.35
CA ARG A 35 -0.37 22.98 8.05
C ARG A 35 -0.49 22.18 9.34
N ARG A 36 -1.62 22.28 10.06
CA ARG A 36 -1.89 21.44 11.24
C ARG A 36 -2.08 19.97 10.85
N ARG A 37 -2.74 19.69 9.73
CA ARG A 37 -2.89 18.33 9.17
C ARG A 37 -1.54 17.75 8.75
N GLU A 38 -0.73 18.50 8.01
CA GLU A 38 0.61 18.08 7.61
C GLU A 38 1.51 17.84 8.82
N ARG A 39 1.49 18.73 9.82
CA ARG A 39 2.22 18.52 11.07
C ARG A 39 1.79 17.25 11.78
N ARG A 40 0.49 16.95 11.84
CA ARG A 40 -0.04 15.74 12.49
C ARG A 40 0.37 14.47 11.75
N ASN A 41 0.42 14.49 10.41
CA ASN A 41 0.96 13.40 9.61
C ASN A 41 2.47 13.22 9.86
N TRP A 42 3.22 14.32 9.92
CA TRP A 42 4.66 14.31 10.22
C TRP A 42 4.98 13.82 11.63
N THR A 43 4.17 14.18 12.64
CA THR A 43 4.40 13.76 14.03
C THR A 43 4.11 12.28 14.23
N LYS A 44 3.21 11.69 13.44
CA LYS A 44 2.86 10.27 13.59
C LYS A 44 4.00 9.33 13.20
N ARG A 45 4.95 9.73 12.33
CA ARG A 45 6.12 8.89 11.93
C ARG A 45 5.75 7.43 11.63
N GLU A 46 4.51 7.18 11.24
CA GLU A 46 3.98 5.87 10.99
C GLU A 46 4.08 5.67 9.49
N PHE A 47 5.00 4.82 9.05
CA PHE A 47 5.14 4.39 7.66
C PHE A 47 3.89 3.63 7.13
N LEU A 48 2.75 3.72 7.82
CA LEU A 48 1.45 3.14 7.48
C LEU A 48 0.76 3.85 6.30
N ASP A 49 1.26 5.00 5.88
CA ASP A 49 0.77 5.69 4.68
C ASP A 49 1.29 5.03 3.40
N ARG A 50 2.35 4.21 3.47
CA ARG A 50 2.90 3.50 2.31
C ARG A 50 2.59 2.01 2.39
N LEU A 51 2.17 1.45 1.26
CA LEU A 51 2.04 0.02 1.08
C LEU A 51 3.32 -0.53 0.46
N ASN A 52 3.88 -1.57 1.07
CA ASN A 52 5.00 -2.30 0.51
C ASN A 52 4.50 -3.60 -0.12
N ILE A 53 4.69 -3.74 -1.42
CA ILE A 53 4.43 -4.98 -2.17
C ILE A 53 5.73 -5.77 -2.17
N SER A 54 5.74 -6.92 -1.50
CA SER A 54 6.94 -7.74 -1.33
C SER A 54 6.76 -9.14 -1.92
N LEU A 55 7.74 -9.60 -2.69
CA LEU A 55 7.88 -10.97 -3.14
C LEU A 55 8.55 -11.80 -2.05
N THR A 56 7.90 -12.89 -1.65
CA THR A 56 8.45 -13.86 -0.71
C THR A 56 8.61 -15.21 -1.40
N TYR A 57 9.80 -15.79 -1.33
CA TYR A 57 10.13 -17.06 -1.97
C TYR A 57 11.20 -17.83 -1.19
N ILE A 58 11.32 -19.12 -1.46
CA ILE A 58 12.41 -19.95 -0.93
C ILE A 58 13.36 -20.28 -2.08
N GLU A 59 14.65 -20.04 -1.86
CA GLU A 59 15.71 -20.33 -2.82
C GLU A 59 16.86 -21.02 -2.08
N ALA A 60 17.28 -22.19 -2.58
CA ALA A 60 18.33 -23.00 -1.97
C ALA A 60 18.14 -23.19 -0.44
N GLY A 61 16.90 -23.45 -0.01
CA GLY A 61 16.55 -23.65 1.40
C GLY A 61 16.56 -22.38 2.27
N THR A 62 16.63 -21.19 1.66
CA THR A 62 16.64 -19.90 2.36
C THR A 62 15.39 -19.08 2.03
N LEU A 63 14.70 -18.56 3.04
CA LEU A 63 13.58 -17.63 2.88
C LEU A 63 14.09 -16.26 2.47
N ARG A 64 13.73 -15.85 1.25
CA ARG A 64 14.08 -14.58 0.63
C ARG A 64 12.88 -13.63 0.64
N ILE A 65 13.15 -12.36 0.93
CA ILE A 65 12.15 -11.29 0.90
C ILE A 65 12.68 -10.15 0.02
N ARG A 66 11.93 -9.75 -1.00
CA ARG A 66 12.31 -8.64 -1.90
C ARG A 66 11.16 -7.67 -2.07
N THR A 67 11.43 -6.38 -1.98
CA THR A 67 10.41 -5.35 -2.28
C THR A 67 10.29 -5.21 -3.79
N LEU A 68 9.07 -5.37 -4.32
CA LEU A 68 8.76 -5.13 -5.73
C LEU A 68 8.39 -3.66 -5.99
N ILE A 69 7.57 -3.12 -5.09
CA ILE A 69 6.98 -1.78 -5.19
C ILE A 69 6.81 -1.25 -3.76
N GLU A 70 7.06 0.04 -3.57
CA GLU A 70 6.68 0.77 -2.36
C GLU A 70 6.08 2.11 -2.74
N LYS A 71 4.77 2.26 -2.61
CA LYS A 71 4.00 3.45 -3.01
C LYS A 71 3.10 3.91 -1.88
N ASP A 72 2.59 5.14 -1.99
CA ASP A 72 1.54 5.62 -1.08
C ASP A 72 0.29 4.74 -1.23
N GLY A 73 -0.35 4.39 -0.11
CA GLY A 73 -1.59 3.62 -0.13
C GLY A 73 -2.71 4.37 -0.86
N GLU A 74 -2.69 5.71 -0.87
CA GLU A 74 -3.66 6.51 -1.63
C GLU A 74 -3.51 6.33 -3.15
N GLU A 75 -2.28 6.12 -3.63
CA GLU A 75 -2.02 5.83 -5.04
C GLU A 75 -2.55 4.44 -5.44
N ILE A 76 -2.33 3.44 -4.58
CA ILE A 76 -2.72 2.04 -4.86
C ILE A 76 -4.24 1.84 -4.69
N PHE A 77 -4.84 2.44 -3.66
CA PHE A 77 -6.26 2.26 -3.34
C PHE A 77 -7.15 3.37 -3.92
N LEU A 78 -6.63 4.13 -4.90
CA LEU A 78 -7.27 5.20 -5.69
C LEU A 78 -7.74 6.43 -4.91
N ASN A 79 -8.02 6.33 -3.60
CA ASN A 79 -8.49 7.45 -2.81
C ASN A 79 -8.09 7.35 -1.32
N LYS A 80 -8.14 8.51 -0.66
CA LYS A 80 -7.80 8.69 0.76
C LYS A 80 -8.69 7.89 1.71
N HIS A 81 -9.96 7.70 1.34
CA HIS A 81 -10.92 6.99 2.18
C HIS A 81 -10.55 5.51 2.26
N ALA A 82 -10.26 4.87 1.12
CA ALA A 82 -9.82 3.50 1.05
C ALA A 82 -8.51 3.28 1.82
N ALA A 83 -7.51 4.14 1.60
CA ALA A 83 -6.24 4.08 2.35
C ALA A 83 -6.46 4.22 3.88
N ALA A 84 -7.42 5.04 4.32
CA ALA A 84 -7.78 5.12 5.74
C ALA A 84 -8.54 3.87 6.24
N THR A 85 -9.40 3.28 5.41
CA THR A 85 -10.19 2.09 5.76
C THR A 85 -9.30 0.86 5.92
N ILE A 86 -8.34 0.63 5.02
CA ILE A 86 -7.41 -0.48 5.17
C ILE A 86 -6.55 -0.34 6.43
N ARG A 87 -6.15 0.88 6.82
CA ARG A 87 -5.47 1.13 8.10
C ARG A 87 -6.33 0.72 9.29
N LYS A 88 -7.62 1.07 9.29
CA LYS A 88 -8.55 0.65 10.36
C LYS A 88 -8.69 -0.87 10.44
N PHE A 89 -8.64 -1.58 9.32
CA PHE A 89 -8.60 -3.05 9.34
C PHE A 89 -7.26 -3.56 9.85
N ALA A 90 -6.15 -2.95 9.43
CA ALA A 90 -4.80 -3.29 9.88
C ALA A 90 -4.63 -3.14 11.39
N ASP A 91 -5.27 -2.14 12.01
CA ASP A 91 -5.27 -1.93 13.47
C ASP A 91 -5.89 -3.09 14.25
N LYS A 92 -6.73 -3.92 13.62
CA LYS A 92 -7.36 -5.10 14.22
C LYS A 92 -6.47 -6.34 14.21
N THR A 93 -5.32 -6.28 13.53
CA THR A 93 -4.38 -7.41 13.48
C THR A 93 -3.65 -7.58 14.82
N VAL A 94 -3.21 -8.80 15.08
CA VAL A 94 -2.32 -9.11 16.22
C VAL A 94 -1.15 -9.94 15.70
N PRO A 95 -0.02 -10.06 16.42
CA PRO A 95 1.16 -10.75 15.91
C PRO A 95 0.91 -12.18 15.43
N THR A 96 -0.05 -12.88 16.04
CA THR A 96 -0.46 -14.25 15.66
C THR A 96 -1.50 -14.31 14.55
N LYS A 97 -2.08 -13.18 14.15
CA LYS A 97 -3.07 -13.03 13.07
C LYS A 97 -2.69 -11.81 12.22
N PRO A 98 -1.65 -11.94 11.39
CA PRO A 98 -1.08 -10.82 10.64
C PRO A 98 -1.89 -10.46 9.39
N ILE A 99 -2.77 -11.34 8.92
CA ILE A 99 -3.66 -11.05 7.78
C ILE A 99 -4.65 -9.98 8.18
N ILE A 100 -4.78 -8.95 7.35
CA ILE A 100 -5.70 -7.85 7.59
C ILE A 100 -7.13 -8.37 7.42
N PRO A 101 -8.02 -8.26 8.42
CA PRO A 101 -9.37 -8.82 8.35
C PRO A 101 -10.30 -7.92 7.54
N ILE A 102 -10.16 -7.98 6.21
CA ILE A 102 -11.00 -7.23 5.27
C ILE A 102 -12.34 -7.96 5.10
N PRO A 103 -13.50 -7.29 5.17
CA PRO A 103 -14.78 -7.88 4.85
C PRO A 103 -14.81 -8.45 3.43
N GLU A 104 -15.51 -9.57 3.21
CA GLU A 104 -15.54 -10.26 1.91
C GLU A 104 -16.02 -9.35 0.77
N ASN A 105 -17.07 -8.55 1.03
CA ASN A 105 -17.62 -7.58 0.09
C ASN A 105 -16.65 -6.46 -0.31
N ASP A 106 -15.63 -6.19 0.51
CA ASP A 106 -14.63 -5.15 0.29
C ASP A 106 -13.29 -5.71 -0.21
N SER A 107 -13.04 -7.02 -0.01
CA SER A 107 -11.74 -7.63 -0.21
C SER A 107 -11.24 -7.50 -1.65
N TRP A 108 -12.12 -7.75 -2.62
CA TRP A 108 -11.79 -7.60 -4.04
C TRP A 108 -11.29 -6.18 -4.35
N PHE A 109 -11.92 -5.15 -3.80
CA PHE A 109 -11.55 -3.76 -4.08
C PHE A 109 -10.11 -3.44 -3.64
N PHE A 110 -9.72 -3.85 -2.44
CA PHE A 110 -8.37 -3.61 -1.93
C PHE A 110 -7.32 -4.44 -2.64
N LEU A 111 -7.60 -5.72 -2.88
CA LEU A 111 -6.67 -6.62 -3.52
C LEU A 111 -6.48 -6.29 -5.01
N ASN A 112 -7.54 -5.83 -5.68
CA ASN A 112 -7.48 -5.43 -7.09
C ASN A 112 -6.57 -4.21 -7.30
N GLY A 113 -6.53 -3.26 -6.36
CA GLY A 113 -5.58 -2.15 -6.40
C GLY A 113 -4.12 -2.63 -6.44
N VAL A 114 -3.78 -3.63 -5.62
CA VAL A 114 -2.44 -4.25 -5.61
C VAL A 114 -2.20 -5.08 -6.87
N LEU A 115 -3.21 -5.84 -7.32
CA LEU A 115 -3.11 -6.64 -8.54
C LEU A 115 -2.81 -5.75 -9.75
N ASN A 116 -3.49 -4.61 -9.89
CA ASN A 116 -3.26 -3.68 -10.99
C ASN A 116 -1.82 -3.16 -11.01
N GLU A 117 -1.25 -2.82 -9.85
CA GLU A 117 0.15 -2.38 -9.72
C GLU A 117 1.14 -3.45 -10.20
N ILE A 118 0.87 -4.72 -9.92
CA ILE A 118 1.68 -5.84 -10.40
C ILE A 118 1.48 -6.03 -11.91
N SER A 119 0.22 -6.10 -12.37
CA SER A 119 -0.13 -6.33 -13.77
C SER A 119 0.43 -5.25 -14.71
N GLU A 120 0.36 -3.98 -14.30
CA GLU A 120 0.94 -2.87 -15.07
C GLU A 120 2.45 -3.06 -15.24
N LYS A 121 3.16 -3.39 -14.14
CA LYS A 121 4.61 -3.52 -14.12
C LYS A 121 5.14 -4.72 -14.91
N TYR A 122 4.35 -5.79 -15.03
CA TYR A 122 4.72 -7.01 -15.75
C TYR A 122 3.92 -7.21 -17.05
N SER A 123 3.28 -6.16 -17.56
CA SER A 123 2.46 -6.17 -18.77
C SER A 123 3.20 -6.63 -20.03
N ALA A 124 4.51 -6.37 -20.12
CA ALA A 124 5.34 -6.76 -21.26
C ALA A 124 5.26 -8.26 -21.58
N GLY A 125 5.19 -9.13 -20.56
CA GLY A 125 5.03 -10.56 -20.75
C GLY A 125 3.67 -10.97 -21.29
N LEU A 126 2.61 -10.27 -20.88
CA LEU A 126 1.26 -10.50 -21.40
C LEU A 126 1.21 -10.17 -22.90
N ILE A 127 1.78 -9.04 -23.30
CA ILE A 127 1.86 -8.64 -24.71
C ILE A 127 2.73 -9.60 -25.51
N ALA A 128 3.86 -10.06 -24.96
CA ALA A 128 4.71 -11.04 -25.62
C ALA A 128 3.97 -12.37 -25.87
N ALA A 129 3.24 -12.85 -24.87
CA ALA A 129 2.45 -14.07 -25.00
C ALA A 129 1.34 -13.94 -26.04
N GLU A 130 0.64 -12.80 -26.06
CA GLU A 130 -0.40 -12.53 -27.05
C GLU A 130 0.18 -12.41 -28.47
N ALA A 131 1.41 -11.90 -28.60
CA ALA A 131 2.16 -11.90 -29.85
C ALA A 131 2.69 -13.29 -30.26
N GLY A 132 2.38 -14.35 -29.52
CA GLY A 132 2.83 -15.72 -29.78
C GLY A 132 4.31 -15.96 -29.44
N LEU A 133 4.95 -15.06 -28.68
CA LEU A 133 6.33 -15.22 -28.25
C LEU A 133 6.43 -16.21 -27.08
N PRO A 134 7.58 -16.90 -26.94
CA PRO A 134 7.80 -17.81 -25.82
C PRO A 134 7.84 -17.04 -24.50
N VAL A 135 6.95 -17.41 -23.59
CA VAL A 135 6.90 -16.88 -22.21
C VAL A 135 6.90 -18.01 -21.19
N GLU A 136 7.34 -17.71 -19.98
CA GLU A 136 7.12 -18.54 -18.80
C GLU A 136 5.96 -17.98 -17.98
N LYS A 137 4.97 -18.82 -17.69
CA LYS A 137 3.80 -18.45 -16.89
C LYS A 137 4.01 -18.82 -15.43
N GLN A 138 3.73 -17.89 -14.53
CA GLN A 138 3.87 -18.09 -13.09
C GLN A 138 2.65 -17.54 -12.36
N GLN A 139 2.10 -18.34 -11.43
CA GLN A 139 0.95 -17.94 -10.63
C GLN A 139 1.37 -17.52 -9.23
N PHE A 140 0.88 -16.36 -8.81
CA PHE A 140 1.14 -15.78 -7.49
C PHE A 140 -0.16 -15.50 -6.76
N LEU A 141 -0.07 -15.55 -5.43
CA LEU A 141 -1.10 -15.11 -4.51
C LEU A 141 -0.66 -13.80 -3.86
N ILE A 142 -1.59 -12.87 -3.77
CA ILE A 142 -1.44 -11.57 -3.12
C ILE A 142 -2.30 -11.59 -1.84
N CYS A 143 -1.71 -11.24 -0.71
CA CYS A 143 -2.45 -11.08 0.56
C CYS A 143 -2.02 -9.81 1.29
N LEU A 144 -2.98 -9.08 1.86
CA LEU A 144 -2.72 -7.90 2.66
C LEU A 144 -2.48 -8.28 4.13
N THR A 145 -1.33 -7.88 4.65
CA THR A 145 -0.83 -8.24 5.98
C THR A 145 -0.38 -6.98 6.73
N ASN A 146 -0.37 -7.05 8.05
CA ASN A 146 0.20 -6.03 8.92
C ASN A 146 1.20 -6.70 9.87
N GLU A 147 2.44 -6.76 9.45
CA GLU A 147 3.52 -7.44 10.18
C GLU A 147 4.27 -6.46 11.08
N ALA A 148 4.81 -6.96 12.20
CA ALA A 148 5.78 -6.24 13.01
C ALA A 148 7.21 -6.49 12.49
N ASP A 149 8.01 -5.44 12.40
CA ASP A 149 9.43 -5.57 12.02
C ASP A 149 10.29 -5.90 13.26
N GLY A 150 10.60 -7.19 13.43
CA GLY A 150 11.46 -7.68 14.50
C GLY A 150 10.91 -7.43 15.91
N ALA A 151 11.78 -7.02 16.84
CA ALA A 151 11.39 -6.64 18.21
C ALA A 151 10.76 -5.24 18.32
N VAL A 152 10.57 -4.54 17.19
CA VAL A 152 10.08 -3.15 17.15
C VAL A 152 8.55 -3.13 17.08
N ARG A 153 7.95 -2.16 17.78
CA ARG A 153 6.49 -1.93 17.81
C ARG A 153 5.91 -1.44 16.47
N THR A 154 6.77 -0.96 15.57
CA THR A 154 6.35 -0.39 14.29
C THR A 154 5.87 -1.50 13.37
N ARG A 155 4.59 -1.43 13.02
CA ARG A 155 3.98 -2.36 12.06
C ARG A 155 3.90 -1.73 10.68
N LYS A 156 3.99 -2.57 9.65
CA LYS A 156 3.92 -2.13 8.26
C LYS A 156 2.82 -2.90 7.55
N ILE A 157 1.93 -2.17 6.88
CA ILE A 157 0.97 -2.75 5.94
C ILE A 157 1.75 -3.22 4.71
N ARG A 158 1.60 -4.49 4.37
CA ARG A 158 2.30 -5.13 3.26
C ARG A 158 1.33 -5.91 2.40
N ALA A 159 1.51 -5.83 1.10
CA ALA A 159 0.99 -6.85 0.20
C ALA A 159 2.08 -7.90 0.00
N MET A 160 1.84 -9.10 0.54
CA MET A 160 2.72 -10.24 0.32
C MET A 160 2.33 -10.95 -0.97
N VAL A 161 3.30 -11.07 -1.87
CA VAL A 161 3.22 -11.81 -3.12
C VAL A 161 4.03 -13.09 -2.96
N VAL A 162 3.38 -14.24 -3.15
CA VAL A 162 3.99 -15.56 -2.95
C VAL A 162 3.59 -16.45 -4.13
N ARG A 163 4.49 -17.29 -4.64
CA ARG A 163 4.09 -18.28 -5.65
C ARG A 163 2.99 -19.17 -5.08
N LYS A 164 1.91 -19.37 -5.84
CA LYS A 164 0.77 -20.19 -5.42
C LYS A 164 1.21 -21.60 -5.03
N SER A 165 2.08 -22.20 -5.85
CA SER A 165 2.66 -23.52 -5.59
C SER A 165 3.47 -23.60 -4.30
N LEU A 166 4.19 -22.54 -3.92
CA LEU A 166 4.94 -22.49 -2.67
C LEU A 166 4.01 -22.40 -1.47
N LEU A 167 2.97 -21.56 -1.54
CA LEU A 167 2.05 -21.39 -0.40
C LEU A 167 1.25 -22.68 -0.13
N LEU A 168 0.85 -23.38 -1.19
CA LEU A 168 0.14 -24.66 -1.10
C LEU A 168 1.03 -25.83 -0.67
N ASN A 169 2.35 -25.72 -0.83
CA ASN A 169 3.32 -26.76 -0.49
C ASN A 169 4.43 -26.17 0.40
N LEU A 170 4.04 -25.44 1.45
CA LEU A 170 5.01 -24.92 2.41
C LEU A 170 5.75 -26.08 3.08
N PRO A 171 7.08 -25.99 3.25
CA PRO A 171 7.81 -26.99 4.02
C PRO A 171 7.36 -26.97 5.48
N GLU A 172 7.33 -28.14 6.12
CA GLU A 172 7.00 -28.28 7.54
C GLU A 172 8.03 -27.53 8.41
N ASP A 173 9.31 -27.69 8.07
CA ASP A 173 10.41 -27.04 8.76
C ASP A 173 10.67 -25.63 8.26
N MET A 174 11.03 -24.74 9.20
CA MET A 174 11.42 -23.38 8.87
C MET A 174 12.71 -23.37 8.05
N PRO A 175 12.74 -22.73 6.86
CA PRO A 175 13.95 -22.60 6.06
C PRO A 175 14.99 -21.71 6.76
N LYS A 176 16.21 -21.69 6.22
CA LYS A 176 17.24 -20.73 6.67
C LYS A 176 16.73 -19.30 6.45
N LEU A 177 17.00 -18.42 7.39
CA LEU A 177 16.59 -17.01 7.32
C LEU A 177 17.77 -16.14 6.88
N GLU A 178 17.57 -15.24 5.92
CA GLU A 178 18.59 -14.22 5.58
C GLU A 178 18.92 -13.32 6.77
N ASN A 179 17.92 -13.07 7.62
CA ASN A 179 18.03 -12.26 8.83
C ASN A 179 17.14 -12.87 9.93
N PRO A 180 17.57 -12.89 11.21
CA PRO A 180 16.75 -13.38 12.32
C PRO A 180 15.33 -12.81 12.38
N TRP A 181 15.12 -11.55 11.98
CA TRP A 181 13.80 -10.91 12.00
C TRP A 181 12.84 -11.44 10.92
N HIS A 182 13.31 -12.19 9.92
CA HIS A 182 12.46 -12.84 8.92
C HIS A 182 11.64 -14.00 9.50
N ARG A 183 11.84 -14.35 10.77
CA ARG A 183 10.96 -15.31 11.48
C ARG A 183 9.50 -14.86 11.43
N THR A 184 9.21 -13.57 11.60
CA THR A 184 7.82 -13.05 11.52
C THR A 184 7.20 -13.33 10.15
N ARG A 185 8.00 -13.23 9.07
CA ARG A 185 7.55 -13.54 7.72
C ARG A 185 7.21 -15.02 7.56
N TRP A 186 8.02 -15.89 8.14
CA TRP A 186 7.75 -17.34 8.14
C TRP A 186 6.45 -17.67 8.85
N GLU A 187 6.23 -17.13 10.05
CA GLU A 187 4.97 -17.30 10.78
C GLU A 187 3.76 -16.77 9.98
N THR A 188 3.92 -15.63 9.32
CA THR A 188 2.89 -15.06 8.45
C THR A 188 2.58 -15.95 7.25
N LEU A 189 3.58 -16.57 6.62
CA LEU A 189 3.37 -17.52 5.53
C LEU A 189 2.53 -18.73 5.97
N LYS A 190 2.78 -19.27 7.16
CA LYS A 190 1.98 -20.37 7.72
C LYS A 190 0.52 -19.94 7.93
N CYS A 191 0.31 -18.75 8.51
CA CYS A 191 -1.04 -18.19 8.64
C CYS A 191 -1.72 -17.99 7.28
N MET A 192 -0.98 -17.56 6.25
CA MET A 192 -1.50 -17.39 4.90
C MET A 192 -1.89 -18.71 4.25
N ALA A 193 -1.09 -19.77 4.41
CA ALA A 193 -1.42 -21.08 3.85
C ALA A 193 -2.72 -21.63 4.45
N GLU A 194 -2.87 -21.58 5.78
CA GLU A 194 -4.11 -21.98 6.45
C GLU A 194 -5.32 -21.09 6.07
N ALA A 195 -5.10 -19.78 5.91
CA ALA A 195 -6.17 -18.84 5.60
C ALA A 195 -6.63 -18.95 4.14
N TYR A 196 -5.75 -19.30 3.21
CA TYR A 196 -6.11 -19.44 1.80
C TYR A 196 -7.15 -20.56 1.59
N GLU A 197 -7.03 -21.67 2.34
CA GLU A 197 -8.02 -22.75 2.31
C GLU A 197 -9.37 -22.33 2.91
N LYS A 198 -9.35 -21.54 4.00
CA LYS A 198 -10.57 -21.20 4.77
C LYS A 198 -11.27 -19.95 4.26
N SER A 199 -10.54 -19.02 3.67
CA SER A 199 -11.00 -17.67 3.33
C SER A 199 -10.28 -17.17 2.08
N PRO A 200 -10.46 -17.84 0.92
CA PRO A 200 -9.76 -17.50 -0.32
C PRO A 200 -10.04 -16.07 -0.79
N PHE A 201 -11.18 -15.48 -0.40
CA PHE A 201 -11.50 -14.09 -0.70
C PHE A 201 -10.50 -13.07 -0.13
N GLN A 202 -9.69 -13.44 0.87
CA GLN A 202 -8.58 -12.61 1.40
C GLN A 202 -7.35 -12.57 0.48
N PHE A 203 -7.41 -13.27 -0.65
CA PHE A 203 -6.31 -13.43 -1.58
C PHE A 203 -6.76 -13.02 -2.98
N ALA A 204 -5.86 -12.37 -3.72
CA ALA A 204 -5.99 -12.24 -5.16
C ALA A 204 -4.97 -13.12 -5.85
N GLU A 205 -5.40 -13.77 -6.92
CA GLU A 205 -4.50 -14.53 -7.80
C GLU A 205 -4.06 -13.64 -8.95
N VAL A 206 -2.76 -13.67 -9.25
CA VAL A 206 -2.21 -12.97 -10.40
C VAL A 206 -1.31 -13.92 -11.18
N GLU A 207 -1.54 -13.98 -12.49
CA GLU A 207 -0.64 -14.65 -13.44
C GLU A 207 0.35 -13.62 -13.98
N VAL A 208 1.64 -13.91 -13.82
CA VAL A 208 2.73 -13.12 -14.38
C VAL A 208 3.37 -13.93 -15.49
N MET A 209 3.52 -13.31 -16.65
CA MET A 209 4.22 -13.88 -17.80
C MET A 209 5.60 -13.25 -17.89
N ILE A 210 6.63 -14.08 -18.07
CA ILE A 210 8.02 -13.65 -18.15
C ILE A 210 8.52 -14.02 -19.56
N PRO A 211 8.86 -13.05 -20.43
CA PRO A 211 9.46 -13.33 -21.73
C PRO A 211 10.74 -14.16 -21.59
N LYS A 212 10.92 -15.14 -22.48
CA LYS A 212 12.17 -15.90 -22.59
C LYS A 212 13.21 -15.20 -23.45
#